data_AF-A0A6P2AKH1-F1
#
_entry.id   AF-A0A6P2AKH1-F1
#
_cell.length_a   1.000
_cell.length_b   1.000
_cell.length_c   1.000
_cell.angle_alpha   90.00
_cell.angle_beta   90.00
_cell.angle_gamma   90.00
#
_symmetry.space_group_name_H-M   'P 1'
#
loop_
_entity.id
_entity.type
_entity.pdbx_description
1 polymer ?
#
loop_
_entity_poly.entity_id
_entity_poly.type
_entity_poly.pdbx_seq_one_letter_code
_entity_poly.pdbx_strand_id
1 'polypeptide(L)'
;MADEQIEHDAHDDDRDDGPDRELLAWLAGRDVWCPACRYNLRGLRVDRCPECGIAFELGLKASTPGFKVWVFALIATSMGVGISFLIAGLGLFDFGPMPVRQRIVWATYPINLIAGIVYTVMLVRQRARIWQRPTRELPYHIATAAVIALVPLVMLMVLIMYL
;
A
#
# COMPACT_ATOMS: atom_id res chain seq x y z
N MET A 1 0.30 15.64 -70.10
CA MET A 1 -0.79 16.08 -69.22
C MET A 1 -1.48 14.83 -68.72
N ALA A 2 -1.44 14.42 -67.46
CA ALA A 2 -0.57 14.65 -66.31
C ALA A 2 -0.97 13.46 -65.40
N ASP A 3 -0.06 12.51 -65.19
CA ASP A 3 0.59 12.33 -63.89
C ASP A 3 -0.43 12.00 -62.78
N GLU A 4 -0.91 10.75 -62.83
CA GLU A 4 -1.84 10.17 -61.87
C GLU A 4 -1.03 9.72 -60.65
N GLN A 5 -1.17 10.51 -59.58
CA GLN A 5 -0.54 10.37 -58.28
C GLN A 5 -0.85 8.99 -57.68
N ILE A 6 0.08 8.06 -57.82
CA ILE A 6 0.18 6.88 -56.93
C ILE A 6 0.81 7.40 -55.65
N GLU A 7 -0.01 8.01 -54.81
CA GLU A 7 0.25 8.28 -53.40
C GLU A 7 0.26 6.92 -52.70
N HIS A 8 1.41 6.25 -52.85
CA HIS A 8 1.76 5.05 -52.13
C HIS A 8 1.95 5.49 -50.68
N ASP A 9 0.86 5.44 -49.92
CA ASP A 9 0.82 5.52 -48.46
C ASP A 9 1.74 4.43 -47.90
N ALA A 10 3.04 4.72 -47.88
CA ALA A 10 4.03 4.10 -47.03
C ALA A 10 3.74 4.57 -45.60
N HIS A 11 2.59 4.15 -45.07
CA HIS A 11 2.25 4.32 -43.68
C HIS A 11 3.07 3.30 -42.90
N ASP A 12 4.19 3.77 -42.36
CA ASP A 12 4.89 3.28 -41.17
C ASP A 12 4.41 1.90 -40.67
N ASP A 13 4.88 0.83 -41.31
CA ASP A 13 5.00 -0.49 -40.67
C ASP A 13 6.30 -0.51 -39.84
N ASP A 14 6.59 0.58 -39.11
CA ASP A 14 7.34 0.57 -37.86
C ASP A 14 6.45 -0.13 -36.80
N ARG A 15 5.96 -1.34 -37.11
CA ARG A 15 5.56 -2.31 -36.11
C ARG A 15 6.83 -2.73 -35.40
N ASP A 16 7.21 -1.85 -34.48
CA ASP A 16 7.71 -2.17 -33.16
C ASP A 16 7.80 -3.68 -32.98
N ASP A 17 9.02 -4.20 -33.14
CA ASP A 17 9.40 -5.61 -32.94
C ASP A 17 9.12 -6.12 -31.52
N GLY A 18 8.33 -5.38 -30.74
CA GLY A 18 7.11 -5.90 -30.15
C GLY A 18 7.35 -6.59 -28.80
N PRO A 19 6.64 -6.18 -27.73
CA PRO A 19 6.73 -6.80 -26.40
C PRO A 19 6.55 -8.34 -26.41
N ASP A 20 6.06 -8.89 -27.50
CA ASP A 20 5.90 -10.31 -27.80
C ASP A 20 7.22 -11.10 -27.71
N ARG A 21 8.37 -10.56 -28.17
CA ARG A 21 9.65 -11.31 -28.13
C ARG A 21 10.09 -11.62 -26.69
N GLU A 22 9.92 -10.67 -25.78
CA GLU A 22 10.28 -10.84 -24.36
C GLU A 22 9.34 -11.82 -23.66
N LEU A 23 8.05 -11.75 -23.96
CA LEU A 23 7.05 -12.69 -23.46
C LEU A 23 7.39 -14.12 -23.87
N LEU A 24 7.67 -14.34 -25.16
CA LEU A 24 7.97 -15.66 -25.71
C LEU A 24 9.29 -16.21 -25.13
N ALA A 25 10.31 -15.36 -25.01
CA ALA A 25 11.57 -15.73 -24.35
C ALA A 25 11.37 -16.14 -22.89
N TRP A 26 10.50 -15.43 -22.16
CA TRP A 26 10.17 -15.74 -20.77
C TRP A 26 9.39 -17.06 -20.62
N LEU A 27 8.47 -17.35 -21.54
CA LEU A 27 7.68 -18.58 -21.57
C LEU A 27 8.47 -19.81 -22.05
N ALA A 28 9.55 -19.63 -22.84
CA ALA A 28 10.32 -20.73 -23.40
C ALA A 28 10.85 -21.72 -22.34
N GLY A 29 11.23 -21.21 -21.15
CA GLY A 29 11.78 -22.01 -20.06
C GLY A 29 10.80 -22.39 -18.95
N ARG A 30 9.58 -21.84 -18.91
CA ARG A 30 8.72 -21.85 -17.72
C ARG A 30 7.38 -22.53 -17.97
N ASP A 31 6.96 -23.38 -17.05
CA ASP A 31 5.62 -23.94 -17.04
C ASP A 31 4.64 -22.91 -16.47
N VAL A 32 3.88 -22.27 -17.36
CA VAL A 32 2.88 -21.26 -17.00
C VAL A 32 1.56 -21.67 -17.63
N TRP A 33 0.52 -21.74 -16.83
CA TRP A 33 -0.78 -22.25 -17.26
C TRP A 33 -1.68 -21.10 -17.71
N CYS A 34 -2.34 -21.26 -18.86
CA CYS A 34 -3.35 -20.33 -19.33
C CYS A 34 -4.48 -20.17 -18.28
N PRO A 35 -4.85 -18.94 -17.88
CA PRO A 35 -5.87 -18.73 -16.84
C PRO A 35 -7.28 -19.14 -17.29
N ALA A 36 -7.55 -19.21 -18.60
CA ALA A 36 -8.86 -19.57 -19.14
C ALA A 36 -9.01 -21.08 -19.37
N CYS A 37 -8.13 -21.70 -20.17
CA CYS A 37 -8.26 -23.11 -20.56
C CYS A 37 -7.29 -24.05 -19.85
N ARG A 38 -6.36 -23.52 -19.04
CA ARG A 38 -5.33 -24.31 -18.31
C ARG A 38 -4.38 -25.08 -19.24
N TYR A 39 -4.22 -24.68 -20.49
CA TYR A 39 -3.15 -25.16 -21.37
C TYR A 39 -1.78 -24.67 -20.89
N ASN A 40 -0.73 -25.48 -21.01
CA ASN A 40 0.63 -25.08 -20.65
C ASN A 40 1.24 -24.21 -21.76
N LEU A 41 1.62 -22.98 -21.42
CA LEU A 41 2.16 -21.98 -22.34
C LEU A 41 3.69 -22.13 -22.56
N ARG A 42 4.33 -23.17 -22.03
CA ARG A 42 5.75 -23.42 -22.24
C ARG A 42 6.07 -23.55 -23.74
N GLY A 43 7.04 -22.77 -24.21
CA GLY A 43 7.53 -22.86 -25.59
C GLY A 43 6.57 -22.30 -26.65
N LEU A 44 5.63 -21.43 -26.25
CA LEU A 44 4.76 -20.70 -27.18
C LEU A 44 5.61 -19.93 -28.21
N ARG A 45 5.13 -19.84 -29.46
CA ARG A 45 5.78 -19.08 -30.55
C ARG A 45 4.98 -17.85 -31.00
N VAL A 46 3.76 -17.71 -30.48
CA VAL A 46 2.82 -16.63 -30.76
C VAL A 46 2.33 -16.07 -29.43
N ASP A 47 1.89 -14.82 -29.41
CA ASP A 47 1.32 -14.12 -28.25
C ASP A 47 -0.05 -14.68 -27.80
N ARG A 48 -0.60 -15.69 -28.48
CA ARG A 48 -1.95 -16.21 -28.25
C ARG A 48 -1.97 -17.68 -27.85
N CYS A 49 -2.91 -18.04 -26.99
CA CYS A 49 -3.14 -19.44 -26.65
C CYS A 49 -3.68 -20.22 -27.87
N PRO A 50 -3.10 -21.38 -28.24
CA PRO A 50 -3.58 -22.17 -29.39
C PRO A 50 -4.95 -22.81 -29.16
N GLU A 51 -5.34 -23.02 -27.90
CA GLU A 51 -6.62 -23.67 -27.56
C GLU A 51 -7.77 -22.67 -27.47
N CYS A 52 -7.56 -21.51 -26.81
CA CYS A 52 -8.64 -20.55 -26.55
C CYS A 52 -8.51 -19.22 -27.30
N GLY A 53 -7.41 -18.97 -28.01
CA GLY A 53 -7.18 -17.77 -28.80
C GLY A 53 -6.90 -16.48 -28.01
N ILE A 54 -6.89 -16.53 -26.68
CA ILE A 54 -6.61 -15.35 -25.82
C ILE A 54 -5.17 -14.88 -26.05
N ALA A 55 -5.01 -13.58 -26.32
CA ALA A 55 -3.72 -12.92 -26.41
C ALA A 55 -3.15 -12.63 -25.00
N PHE A 56 -1.83 -12.70 -24.89
CA PHE A 56 -1.08 -12.46 -23.67
C PHE A 56 -0.13 -11.29 -23.90
N GLU A 57 -0.02 -10.44 -22.88
CA GLU A 57 0.94 -9.34 -22.85
C GLU A 57 1.83 -9.49 -21.62
N LEU A 58 3.13 -9.23 -21.77
CA LEU A 58 4.06 -9.24 -20.65
C LEU A 58 3.89 -7.97 -19.81
N GLY A 59 3.09 -8.07 -18.76
CA GLY A 59 2.92 -6.99 -17.79
C GLY A 59 3.92 -7.08 -16.63
N LEU A 60 4.72 -6.03 -16.42
CA LEU A 60 5.48 -5.87 -15.18
C LEU A 60 4.53 -5.44 -14.05
N LYS A 61 4.03 -6.43 -13.30
CA LYS A 61 3.31 -6.14 -12.06
C LYS A 61 4.34 -5.82 -10.97
N ALA A 62 4.49 -4.53 -10.64
CA ALA A 62 5.21 -4.13 -9.44
C ALA A 62 4.54 -4.78 -8.23
N SER A 63 5.09 -5.89 -7.75
CA SER A 63 4.71 -6.41 -6.45
C SER A 63 5.18 -5.37 -5.44
N THR A 64 4.28 -4.53 -4.94
CA THR A 64 4.55 -3.59 -3.85
C THR A 64 4.07 -4.21 -2.54
N PRO A 65 4.80 -5.20 -1.96
CA PRO A 65 4.37 -5.86 -0.73
C PRO A 65 4.23 -4.86 0.44
N GLY A 66 4.98 -3.75 0.40
CA GLY A 66 4.93 -2.70 1.42
C GLY A 66 3.71 -1.77 1.37
N PHE A 67 2.97 -1.69 0.26
CA PHE A 67 1.89 -0.70 0.13
C PHE A 67 0.76 -0.93 1.14
N LYS A 68 0.29 -2.18 1.26
CA LYS A 68 -0.81 -2.53 2.17
C LYS A 68 -0.45 -2.20 3.63
N VAL A 69 0.74 -2.58 4.07
CA VAL A 69 1.16 -2.32 5.47
C VAL A 69 1.35 -0.85 5.75
N TRP A 70 1.90 -0.08 4.81
CA TRP A 70 2.00 1.37 4.98
C TRP A 70 0.61 2.01 5.14
N VAL A 71 -0.37 1.61 4.34
CA VAL A 71 -1.77 2.07 4.46
C VAL A 71 -2.37 1.67 5.80
N PHE A 72 -2.21 0.41 6.23
CA PHE A 72 -2.72 -0.05 7.53
C PHE A 72 -2.09 0.71 8.70
N ALA A 73 -0.78 0.94 8.68
CA ALA A 73 -0.10 1.72 9.71
C ALA A 73 -0.61 3.16 9.75
N LEU A 74 -0.85 3.78 8.58
CA LEU A 74 -1.40 5.13 8.49
C LEU A 74 -2.81 5.21 9.10
N ILE A 75 -3.69 4.26 8.76
CA ILE A 75 -5.06 4.19 9.28
C ILE A 75 -5.05 4.00 10.81
N ALA A 76 -4.29 3.01 11.30
CA ALA A 76 -4.22 2.70 12.73
C ALA A 76 -3.69 3.89 13.54
N THR A 77 -2.62 4.53 13.07
CA THR A 77 -2.04 5.69 13.77
C THR A 77 -2.99 6.89 13.75
N SER A 78 -3.67 7.14 12.62
CA SER A 78 -4.66 8.23 12.51
C SER A 78 -5.83 8.06 13.49
N MET A 79 -6.29 6.83 13.67
CA MET A 79 -7.36 6.51 14.63
C MET A 79 -6.91 6.78 16.08
N GLY A 80 -5.71 6.32 16.46
CA GLY A 80 -5.15 6.57 17.81
C GLY A 80 -4.93 8.06 18.10
N VAL A 81 -4.43 8.81 17.11
CA VAL A 81 -4.24 10.27 17.17
C VAL A 81 -5.59 10.98 17.34
N GLY A 82 -6.60 10.61 16.53
CA GLY A 82 -7.93 11.21 16.60
C GLY A 82 -8.61 11.00 17.95
N ILE A 83 -8.56 9.78 18.49
CA ILE A 83 -9.10 9.47 19.83
C ILE A 83 -8.38 10.27 20.91
N SER A 84 -7.04 10.30 20.87
CA SER A 84 -6.24 11.05 21.85
C SER A 84 -6.53 12.55 21.80
N PHE A 85 -6.74 13.11 20.61
CA PHE A 85 -7.12 14.51 20.43
C PHE A 85 -8.50 14.81 21.01
N LEU A 86 -9.51 13.98 20.72
CA LEU A 86 -10.86 14.17 21.25
C LEU A 86 -10.89 14.09 22.78
N ILE A 87 -10.23 13.09 23.35
CA ILE A 87 -10.17 12.93 24.81
C ILE A 87 -9.46 14.14 25.41
N ALA A 88 -8.23 14.45 24.98
CA ALA A 88 -7.47 15.60 25.49
C ALA A 88 -8.27 16.92 25.39
N GLY A 89 -9.01 17.11 24.30
CA GLY A 89 -9.91 18.24 24.13
C GLY A 89 -11.01 18.30 25.18
N LEU A 90 -11.68 17.18 25.47
CA LEU A 90 -12.69 17.09 26.54
C LEU A 90 -12.10 17.41 27.92
N GLY A 91 -10.89 16.95 28.21
CA GLY A 91 -10.20 17.22 29.48
C GLY A 91 -9.88 18.70 29.70
N LEU A 92 -9.75 19.49 28.63
CA LEU A 92 -9.53 20.94 28.74
C LEU A 92 -10.80 21.70 29.18
N PHE A 93 -11.98 21.12 29.00
CA PHE A 93 -13.25 21.76 29.41
C PHE A 93 -13.62 21.46 30.86
N ASP A 94 -13.03 20.43 31.47
CA ASP A 94 -13.33 20.03 32.83
C ASP A 94 -12.40 20.75 33.83
N PHE A 95 -12.76 21.98 34.21
CA PHE A 95 -11.96 22.84 35.11
C PHE A 95 -12.08 22.48 36.61
N GLY A 96 -12.67 21.33 36.95
CA GLY A 96 -12.82 20.89 38.33
C GLY A 96 -11.48 20.52 39.00
N PRO A 97 -11.42 20.52 40.35
CA PRO A 97 -10.25 20.00 41.08
C PRO A 97 -10.12 18.49 40.87
N MET A 98 -9.36 18.08 39.85
CA MET A 98 -9.15 16.66 39.56
C MET A 98 -8.25 16.00 40.62
N PRO A 99 -8.59 14.78 41.11
CA PRO A 99 -7.70 13.96 41.92
C PRO A 99 -6.41 13.62 41.16
N VAL A 100 -5.30 13.47 41.89
CA VAL A 100 -3.96 13.24 41.31
C VAL A 100 -3.91 12.08 40.33
N ARG A 101 -4.63 10.98 40.61
CA ARG A 101 -4.71 9.80 39.72
C ARG A 101 -5.30 10.15 38.35
N GLN A 102 -6.36 10.95 38.31
CA GLN A 102 -6.97 11.39 37.06
C GLN A 102 -6.03 12.33 36.29
N ARG A 103 -5.29 13.22 36.98
CA ARG A 103 -4.30 14.09 36.32
C ARG A 103 -3.21 13.30 35.61
N ILE A 104 -2.73 12.21 36.21
CA ILE A 104 -1.74 11.32 35.57
C ILE A 104 -2.32 10.73 34.28
N VAL A 105 -3.54 10.19 34.32
CA VAL A 105 -4.20 9.63 33.13
C VAL A 105 -4.39 10.71 32.06
N TRP A 106 -4.87 11.89 32.43
CA TRP A 106 -5.04 13.03 31.54
C TRP A 106 -3.74 13.47 30.87
N ALA A 107 -2.61 13.45 31.58
CA ALA A 107 -1.31 13.79 31.04
C ALA A 107 -0.78 12.78 29.99
N THR A 108 -1.29 11.54 29.96
CA THR A 108 -0.85 10.54 28.96
C THR A 108 -1.39 10.80 27.55
N TYR A 109 -2.58 11.39 27.41
CA TYR A 109 -3.19 11.68 26.12
C TYR A 109 -2.41 12.69 25.25
N PRO A 110 -1.95 13.85 25.75
CA PRO A 110 -1.14 14.76 24.94
C PRO A 110 0.22 14.15 24.57
N ILE A 111 0.82 13.33 25.43
CA ILE A 111 2.06 12.61 25.11
C ILE A 111 1.82 11.62 23.96
N ASN A 112 0.75 10.83 24.03
CA ASN A 112 0.37 9.90 22.96
C ASN A 112 0.05 10.64 21.65
N LEU A 113 -0.67 11.75 21.73
CA LEU A 113 -1.00 12.60 20.58
C LEU A 113 0.27 13.07 19.85
N ILE A 114 1.25 13.62 20.58
CA ILE A 114 2.52 14.09 20.00
C ILE A 114 3.28 12.90 19.38
N ALA A 115 3.37 11.77 20.09
CA ALA A 115 4.05 10.58 19.59
C ALA A 115 3.40 10.05 18.28
N GLY A 116 2.07 10.01 18.23
CA GLY A 116 1.31 9.59 17.05
C GLY A 116 1.48 10.53 15.86
N ILE A 117 1.50 11.85 16.09
CA ILE A 117 1.78 12.85 15.04
C ILE A 117 3.19 12.67 14.49
N VAL A 118 4.20 12.59 15.38
CA VAL A 118 5.61 12.40 14.99
C VAL A 118 5.77 11.11 14.18
N TYR A 119 5.18 10.00 14.63
CA TYR A 119 5.23 8.73 13.92
C TYR A 119 4.53 8.78 12.57
N THR A 120 3.37 9.45 12.46
CA THR A 120 2.65 9.62 11.20
C THR A 120 3.48 10.45 10.20
N VAL A 121 4.06 11.57 10.64
CA VAL A 121 4.95 12.40 9.81
C VAL A 121 6.16 11.59 9.36
N MET A 122 6.74 10.78 10.26
CA MET A 122 7.84 9.89 9.92
C MET A 122 7.44 8.86 8.86
N LEU A 123 6.28 8.21 8.99
CA LEU A 123 5.76 7.25 8.02
C LEU A 123 5.51 7.87 6.64
N VAL A 124 4.97 9.10 6.60
CA VAL A 124 4.75 9.82 5.34
C VAL A 124 6.08 10.20 4.69
N ARG A 125 7.03 10.73 5.47
CA ARG A 125 8.38 11.08 4.96
C ARG A 125 9.18 9.87 4.50
N GLN A 126 9.00 8.72 5.15
CA GLN A 126 9.69 7.48 4.82
C GLN A 126 8.97 6.63 3.77
N ARG A 127 7.85 7.11 3.18
CA ARG A 127 7.05 6.39 2.17
C ARG A 127 7.93 5.73 1.10
N ALA A 128 8.83 6.48 0.48
CA ALA A 128 9.69 5.98 -0.60
C ALA A 128 10.64 4.88 -0.13
N ARG A 129 11.18 4.99 1.10
CA ARG A 129 12.07 3.98 1.67
C ARG A 129 11.31 2.71 2.07
N ILE A 130 10.13 2.86 2.67
CA ILE A 130 9.30 1.72 3.11
C ILE A 130 8.86 0.89 1.90
N TRP A 131 8.60 1.52 0.75
CA TRP A 131 8.28 0.82 -0.49
C TRP A 131 9.43 -0.05 -1.03
N GLN A 132 10.68 0.33 -0.74
CA GLN A 132 11.87 -0.41 -1.20
C GLN A 132 12.41 -1.41 -0.18
N ARG A 133 11.96 -1.36 1.09
CA ARG A 133 12.51 -2.22 2.14
C ARG A 133 11.99 -3.67 2.04
N PRO A 134 12.87 -4.66 2.26
CA PRO A 134 12.48 -6.05 2.32
C PRO A 134 11.50 -6.29 3.48
N THR A 135 10.61 -7.28 3.32
CA THR A 135 9.51 -7.62 4.24
C THR A 135 9.91 -7.98 5.67
N ARG A 136 11.21 -8.04 6.00
CA ARG A 136 11.71 -8.37 7.34
C ARG A 136 11.53 -7.28 8.39
N GLU A 137 11.46 -5.99 8.00
CA GLU A 137 11.26 -4.88 8.96
C GLU A 137 9.78 -4.50 9.16
N LEU A 138 8.90 -5.14 8.41
CA LEU A 138 7.45 -4.96 8.47
C LEU A 138 6.81 -5.14 9.86
N PRO A 139 7.19 -6.13 10.69
CA PRO A 139 6.52 -6.36 11.97
C PRO A 139 6.71 -5.21 12.96
N TYR A 140 7.84 -4.50 12.92
CA TYR A 140 8.11 -3.37 13.82
C TYR A 140 7.13 -2.22 13.58
N HIS A 141 6.88 -1.86 12.33
CA HIS A 141 5.94 -0.78 12.00
C HIS A 141 4.50 -1.10 12.38
N ILE A 142 4.09 -2.36 12.23
CA ILE A 142 2.77 -2.84 12.65
C ILE A 142 2.64 -2.78 14.18
N ALA A 143 3.65 -3.27 14.91
CA ALA A 143 3.66 -3.23 16.36
C ALA A 143 3.59 -1.79 16.90
N THR A 144 4.39 -0.87 16.36
CA THR A 144 4.36 0.54 16.79
C THR A 144 3.01 1.20 16.51
N ALA A 145 2.42 0.97 15.32
CA ALA A 145 1.11 1.52 14.98
C ALA A 145 0.00 0.94 15.90
N ALA A 146 0.07 -0.35 16.22
CA ALA A 146 -0.87 -1.00 17.14
C ALA A 146 -0.76 -0.44 18.56
N VAL A 147 0.45 -0.21 19.07
CA VAL A 147 0.66 0.40 20.40
C VAL A 147 0.06 1.81 20.44
N ILE A 148 0.30 2.65 19.44
CA ILE A 148 -0.26 4.01 19.38
C ILE A 148 -1.80 3.97 19.35
N ALA A 149 -2.39 3.01 18.63
CA ALA A 149 -3.84 2.86 18.55
C ALA A 149 -4.47 2.32 19.85
N LEU A 150 -3.83 1.38 20.53
CA LEU A 150 -4.41 0.65 21.68
C LEU A 150 -4.22 1.37 23.03
N VAL A 151 -3.10 2.07 23.22
CA VAL A 151 -2.83 2.80 24.48
C VAL A 151 -3.95 3.76 24.89
N PRO A 152 -4.51 4.63 24.03
CA PRO A 152 -5.58 5.53 24.44
C PRO A 152 -6.87 4.78 24.82
N LEU A 153 -7.15 3.62 24.20
CA LEU A 153 -8.31 2.79 24.56
C LEU A 153 -8.14 2.16 25.95
N VAL A 154 -6.95 1.65 26.25
CA VAL A 154 -6.64 1.09 27.58
C VAL A 154 -6.72 2.18 28.65
N MET A 155 -6.15 3.36 28.39
CA MET A 155 -6.20 4.48 29.33
C MET A 155 -7.64 4.99 29.53
N LEU A 156 -8.46 4.98 28.49
CA LEU A 156 -9.87 5.32 28.58
C LEU A 156 -10.63 4.31 29.45
N MET A 157 -10.38 3.02 29.26
CA MET A 157 -10.98 1.96 30.10
C MET A 157 -10.58 2.11 31.57
N VAL A 158 -9.30 2.41 31.84
CA VAL A 158 -8.80 2.69 33.19
C VAL A 158 -9.51 3.90 33.78
N LEU A 159 -9.68 4.99 33.01
CA LEU A 159 -10.40 6.19 33.44
C LEU A 159 -11.83 5.86 33.84
N ILE A 160 -12.56 5.10 33.01
CA ILE A 160 -13.95 4.69 33.26
C ILE A 160 -14.07 3.86 34.54
N MET A 161 -13.10 3.00 34.84
CA MET A 161 -13.10 2.18 36.06
C MET A 161 -12.88 3.01 37.35
N TYR A 162 -12.32 4.22 37.23
CA TYR A 162 -12.05 5.12 38.35
C TYR A 162 -13.07 6.27 38.50
N LEU A 163 -14.06 6.34 37.59
CA LEU A 163 -15.22 7.25 37.69
C LEU A 163 -16.33 6.58 38.49
#